data_AF-A0A5E6NFF7-F1
#
_entry.id   AF-A0A5E6NFF7-F1
#
_cell.length_a   1.000
_cell.length_b   1.000
_cell.length_c   1.000
_cell.angle_alpha   90.00
_cell.angle_beta   90.00
_cell.angle_gamma   90.00
#
_symmetry.space_group_name_H-M   'P 1'
#
loop_
_entity.id
_entity.type
_entity.pdbx_description
1 polymer ?
#
loop_
_entity_poly.entity_id
_entity_poly.type
_entity_poly.pdbx_seq_one_letter_code
_entity_poly.pdbx_strand_id
1 'polypeptide(L)' 'MLKIAKEIGLQVRVETLMLQKLLECDEVFITNSVIGIQPVISIGEKIFTQQVITQKLRQTFKKVR' A
#
# COMPACT_ATOMS: atom_id res chain seq x y z
N MET A 1 -5.22 -3.72 -8.24
CA MET A 1 -4.44 -2.65 -7.59
C MET A 1 -3.50 -1.92 -8.53
N LEU A 2 -2.58 -2.60 -9.23
CA LEU A 2 -1.59 -1.93 -10.09
C LEU A 2 -2.21 -1.02 -11.16
N LYS A 3 -3.36 -1.41 -11.75
CA LYS A 3 -4.10 -0.58 -12.70
C LYS A 3 -4.56 0.74 -12.07
N ILE A 4 -5.20 0.68 -10.90
CA ILE A 4 -5.69 1.86 -10.17
C ILE A 4 -4.53 2.77 -9.76
N ALA A 5 -3.42 2.20 -9.31
CA ALA A 5 -2.22 2.99 -8.98
C ALA A 5 -1.70 3.78 -10.20
N LYS A 6 -1.65 3.14 -11.38
CA LYS A 6 -1.29 3.83 -12.63
C LYS A 6 -2.29 4.91 -13.03
N GLU A 7 -3.60 4.64 -12.88
CA GLU A 7 -4.68 5.60 -13.20
C GLU A 7 -4.60 6.88 -12.35
N ILE A 8 -4.11 6.79 -11.10
CA ILE A 8 -3.92 7.95 -10.22
C ILE A 8 -2.54 8.60 -10.32
N GLY A 9 -1.75 8.21 -11.33
CA GLY A 9 -0.43 8.79 -11.61
C GLY A 9 0.69 8.32 -10.68
N LEU A 10 0.52 7.21 -9.94
CA LEU A 10 1.62 6.64 -9.16
C LEU A 10 2.57 5.86 -10.06
N GLN A 11 3.87 6.04 -9.82
CA GLN A 11 4.89 5.16 -10.39
C GLN A 11 4.82 3.81 -9.68
N VAL A 12 4.76 2.75 -10.48
CA VAL A 12 4.62 1.37 -9.99
C VAL A 12 5.84 0.57 -10.43
N ARG A 13 6.58 0.04 -9.46
CA ARG A 13 7.70 -0.88 -9.69
C ARG A 13 7.34 -2.24 -9.11
N VAL A 14 7.56 -3.29 -9.90
CA VAL A 14 7.44 -4.68 -9.45
C VAL A 14 8.85 -5.23 -9.31
N GLU A 15 9.26 -5.53 -8.09
CA GLU A 15 10.59 -6.05 -7.78
C GLU A 15 10.51 -7.04 -6.62
N THR A 16 11.53 -7.89 -6.49
CA THR A 16 11.74 -8.66 -5.26
C THR A 16 12.24 -7.72 -4.18
N LEU A 17 11.61 -7.77 -3.00
CA LEU A 17 11.94 -6.91 -1.88
C LEU A 17 12.48 -7.75 -0.72
N MET A 18 13.61 -7.34 -0.14
CA MET A 18 14.14 -7.95 1.08
C MET A 18 13.45 -7.37 2.31
N LEU A 19 13.41 -8.14 3.41
CA LEU A 19 12.77 -7.71 4.66
C LEU A 19 13.31 -6.36 5.17
N GLN A 20 14.62 -6.13 5.11
CA GLN A 20 15.22 -4.85 5.53
C GLN A 20 14.61 -3.66 4.78
N LYS A 21 14.52 -3.77 3.45
CA LYS A 21 13.93 -2.73 2.60
C LYS A 21 12.42 -2.54 2.85
N LEU A 22 11.71 -3.59 3.29
CA LEU A 22 10.30 -3.48 3.71
C LEU A 22 10.16 -2.63 4.98
N LEU A 23 11.06 -2.81 5.93
CA LEU A 23 11.06 -2.08 7.22
C LEU A 23 11.50 -0.62 7.07
N GLU A 24 12.16 -0.27 5.96
CA GLU A 24 12.54 1.09 5.59
C GLU A 24 11.44 1.86 4.86
N CYS A 25 10.38 1.19 4.40
CA CYS A 25 9.26 1.87 3.72
C CYS A 25 8.55 2.87 4.64
N ASP A 26 8.08 3.98 4.06
CA ASP A 26 7.27 4.98 4.75
C ASP A 26 5.89 4.43 5.14
N GLU A 27 5.27 3.68 4.24
CA GLU A 27 3.97 3.04 4.42
C GLU A 27 3.92 1.65 3.77
N VAL A 28 3.15 0.75 4.39
CA VAL A 28 2.89 -0.60 3.90
C VAL A 28 1.41 -0.89 3.97
N PHE A 29 0.87 -1.58 2.97
CA PHE A 29 -0.53 -2.02 2.96
C PHE A 29 -0.65 -3.43 2.37
N ILE A 30 -1.72 -4.13 2.76
CA ILE A 30 -2.12 -5.39 2.16
C ILE A 30 -3.39 -5.18 1.34
N THR A 31 -3.53 -5.98 0.28
CA THR A 31 -4.71 -5.93 -0.58
C THR A 31 -5.14 -7.32 -1.02
N ASN A 32 -6.45 -7.56 -1.01
CA ASN A 32 -7.07 -8.74 -1.60
C ASN A 32 -8.53 -8.42 -1.98
N SER A 33 -9.23 -9.38 -2.59
CA SER A 33 -10.62 -9.22 -3.04
C SER A 33 -11.64 -9.08 -1.89
N VAL A 34 -11.31 -9.59 -0.70
CA VAL A 34 -12.23 -9.65 0.44
C VAL A 34 -12.13 -8.39 1.30
N ILE A 35 -10.93 -8.08 1.79
CA ILE A 35 -10.60 -6.98 2.71
C ILE A 35 -10.39 -5.66 1.95
N GLY A 36 -10.07 -5.70 0.66
CA GLY A 36 -9.83 -4.51 -0.15
C GLY A 36 -8.42 -3.97 0.05
N ILE A 37 -8.27 -2.81 0.70
CA ILE A 37 -6.97 -2.19 1.02
C ILE A 37 -6.93 -1.91 2.51
N GLN A 38 -5.97 -2.52 3.20
CA GLN A 38 -5.79 -2.37 4.63
C GLN A 38 -4.37 -1.87 4.93
N PRO A 39 -4.19 -0.74 5.63
CA PRO A 39 -2.87 -0.29 6.07
C PRO A 39 -2.28 -1.28 7.08
N VAL A 40 -0.98 -1.49 6.99
CA VAL A 40 -0.18 -2.19 7.98
C VAL A 40 0.39 -1.15 8.93
N ILE A 41 0.06 -1.27 10.23
CA ILE A 41 0.48 -0.31 11.26
C ILE A 41 1.80 -0.75 11.90
N SER A 42 2.09 -2.06 11.93
CA SER A 42 3.36 -2.57 12.44
C SER A 42 3.76 -3.89 11.79
N ILE A 43 5.09 -4.12 11.72
CA ILE A 43 5.70 -5.40 11.37
C ILE A 43 6.85 -5.64 12.37
N GLY A 44 6.70 -6.64 13.23
CA GLY A 44 7.60 -6.81 14.38
C GLY A 44 7.58 -5.55 15.27
N GLU A 45 8.76 -5.00 15.54
CA GLU A 45 8.93 -3.78 16.34
C GLU A 45 8.81 -2.48 15.51
N LYS A 46 8.80 -2.56 14.18
CA LYS A 46 8.67 -1.40 13.30
C LYS A 46 7.21 -0.93 13.28
N ILE A 47 7.00 0.36 13.53
CA ILE A 47 5.70 1.03 13.43
C ILE A 47 5.69 1.93 12.19
N PHE A 48 4.62 1.86 11.39
CA PHE A 48 4.38 2.71 10.23
C PHE A 48 3.31 3.76 10.58
N THR A 49 3.72 5.01 10.64
CA THR A 49 2.86 6.13 11.03
C THR A 49 2.25 6.87 9.84
N GLN A 50 2.87 6.76 8.66
CA GLN A 50 2.36 7.36 7.43
C GLN A 50 1.39 6.41 6.73
N GLN A 51 0.29 6.96 6.19
CA GLN A 51 -0.72 6.20 5.44
C GLN A 51 -1.32 7.03 4.31
N VAL A 52 -0.64 8.07 3.84
CA VAL A 52 -1.22 9.06 2.92
C VAL A 52 -1.58 8.42 1.57
N ILE A 53 -0.66 7.66 0.97
CA ILE A 53 -0.87 7.04 -0.33
C ILE A 53 -1.83 5.86 -0.19
N THR A 54 -1.72 5.08 0.89
CA THR A 54 -2.64 3.99 1.22
C THR A 54 -4.08 4.46 1.36
N GLN A 55 -4.32 5.60 2.05
CA GLN A 55 -5.66 6.17 2.17
C GLN A 55 -6.19 6.69 0.82
N LYS A 56 -5.35 7.35 0.02
CA LYS A 56 -5.72 7.78 -1.34
C LYS A 56 -6.12 6.61 -2.22
N LEU A 57 -5.34 5.52 -2.22
CA LEU A 57 -5.66 4.29 -2.92
C LEU A 57 -6.97 3.67 -2.43
N ARG A 58 -7.20 3.63 -1.12
CA ARG A 58 -8.43 3.11 -0.51
C ARG A 58 -9.67 3.89 -0.95
N GLN A 59 -9.56 5.22 -1.01
CA GLN A 59 -10.65 6.08 -1.48
C GLN A 59 -10.93 5.87 -2.96
N THR A 60 -9.90 5.79 -3.81
CA THR A 60 -10.09 5.52 -5.25
C THR A 60 -10.66 4.12 -5.48
N PHE A 61 -10.18 3.11 -4.76
CA PHE A 61 -10.68 1.73 -4.89
C PHE A 61 -12.17 1.61 -4.57
N LYS A 62 -12.65 2.34 -3.55
CA LYS A 62 -14.09 2.40 -3.21
C LYS A 62 -14.96 3.10 -4.25
N LYS A 63 -14.40 3.94 -5.12
CA LYS A 63 -15.14 4.63 -6.19
C LYS A 63 -15.27 3.81 -7.47
N VAL A 64 -14.37 2.83 -7.66
CA VAL A 64 -14.30 1.98 -8.86
C VAL A 64 -15.06 0.65 -8.64
N ARG A 65 -15.40 0.32 -7.40
CA ARG A 65 -16.17 -0.87 -7.00
C ARG A 65 -17.60 -0.50 -6.68
#